data_AF-A0A238L451-F1
#
_entry.id   AF-A0A238L451-F1
#
_cell.length_a   1.000
_cell.length_b   1.000
_cell.length_c   1.000
_cell.angle_alpha   90.00
_cell.angle_beta   90.00
_cell.angle_gamma   90.00
#
_symmetry.space_group_name_H-M   'P 1'
#
loop_
_entity.id
_entity.type
_entity.pdbx_description
1 polymer ?
#
loop_
_entity_poly.entity_id
_entity_poly.type
_entity_poly.pdbx_seq_one_letter_code
_entity_poly.pdbx_strand_id
1 'polypeptide(L)'
;MFCVGRTNLPGLVAIFVLSGQMASACIAPDRPFLPENPEDVREYAELLRADFEGYIADIQEYFRCLDAERQRAFLEAQEVSRDYGRLVEILE
;
A
#
# COMPACT_ATOMS: atom_id res chain seq x y z
N MET A 1 35.85 -42.45 22.61
CA MET A 1 36.28 -42.73 21.23
C MET A 1 35.58 -41.70 20.35
N PHE A 2 36.31 -40.66 19.95
CA PHE A 2 35.78 -39.52 19.21
C PHE A 2 36.00 -39.71 17.71
N CYS A 3 34.95 -39.55 16.92
CA CYS A 3 35.06 -39.11 15.53
C CYS A 3 34.06 -37.96 15.34
N VAL A 4 34.52 -36.75 15.67
CA VAL A 4 33.89 -35.49 15.27
C VAL A 4 34.35 -35.20 13.83
N GLY A 5 33.48 -35.48 12.87
CA GLY A 5 33.63 -35.04 11.48
C GLY A 5 33.30 -33.56 11.38
N ARG A 6 34.29 -32.73 11.03
CA ARG A 6 34.19 -31.28 10.91
C ARG A 6 33.74 -30.91 9.51
N THR A 7 32.45 -30.67 9.30
CA THR A 7 31.92 -29.97 8.12
C THR A 7 31.04 -28.81 8.57
N ASN A 8 31.60 -27.61 8.51
CA ASN A 8 30.90 -26.35 8.69
C ASN A 8 30.03 -26.10 7.45
N LEU A 9 28.71 -26.11 7.61
CA LEU A 9 27.81 -25.35 6.74
C LEU A 9 26.49 -25.18 7.51
N PRO A 10 26.19 -24.01 8.09
CA PRO A 10 24.85 -23.77 8.57
C PRO A 10 23.95 -23.78 7.33
N GLY A 11 23.08 -24.79 7.24
CA GLY A 11 22.05 -24.90 6.22
C GLY A 11 21.10 -23.70 6.35
N LEU A 12 21.47 -22.60 5.69
CA LEU A 12 20.68 -21.41 5.53
C LEU A 12 19.49 -21.79 4.67
N VAL A 13 18.37 -22.10 5.32
CA VAL A 13 17.06 -22.18 4.67
C VAL A 13 16.76 -20.76 4.18
N ALA A 14 17.08 -20.49 2.92
CA ALA A 14 16.70 -19.26 2.24
C ALA A 14 15.19 -19.32 1.99
N ILE A 15 14.42 -18.75 2.92
CA ILE A 15 13.01 -18.43 2.70
C ILE A 15 13.01 -17.33 1.62
N PHE A 16 12.78 -17.73 0.37
CA PHE A 16 12.46 -16.78 -0.68
C PHE A 16 11.09 -16.18 -0.35
N VAL A 17 11.12 -15.00 0.27
CA VAL A 17 9.93 -14.16 0.39
C VAL A 17 9.62 -13.67 -1.01
N LEU A 18 8.61 -14.26 -1.65
CA LEU A 18 8.03 -13.73 -2.87
C LEU A 18 7.34 -12.42 -2.48
N SER A 19 8.08 -11.30 -2.49
CA SER A 19 7.49 -9.96 -2.43
C SER A 19 6.87 -9.65 -3.78
N GLY A 20 5.86 -10.42 -4.17
CA GLY A 20 4.85 -9.92 -5.08
C GLY A 20 4.15 -8.81 -4.31
N GLN A 21 4.51 -7.57 -4.61
CA GLN A 21 3.86 -6.39 -4.03
C GLN A 21 2.40 -6.50 -4.44
N MET A 22 1.55 -7.05 -3.56
CA MET A 22 0.12 -7.01 -3.73
C MET A 22 -0.21 -5.52 -3.77
N ALA A 23 -0.52 -4.99 -4.95
CA ALA A 23 -1.02 -3.63 -5.06
C ALA A 23 -2.23 -3.59 -4.13
N SER A 24 -2.11 -2.89 -3.01
CA SER A 24 -3.25 -2.72 -2.13
C SER A 24 -4.24 -1.91 -2.93
N ALA A 25 -5.38 -2.51 -3.29
CA ALA A 25 -6.42 -1.77 -3.98
C ALA A 25 -6.92 -0.71 -2.99
N CYS A 26 -6.47 0.54 -3.15
CA CYS A 26 -6.94 1.65 -2.34
C CYS A 26 -8.41 1.88 -2.71
N ILE A 27 -9.32 1.59 -1.77
CA ILE A 27 -10.76 1.74 -1.98
C ILE A 27 -11.17 3.11 -1.42
N ALA A 28 -11.75 3.94 -2.27
CA ALA A 28 -12.29 5.23 -1.82
C ALA A 28 -13.54 4.99 -0.98
N PRO A 29 -13.70 5.70 0.15
CA PRO A 29 -14.92 5.65 0.95
C PRO A 29 -16.09 6.31 0.20
N ASP A 30 -17.31 5.85 0.49
CA ASP A 30 -18.52 6.43 -0.06
C ASP A 30 -18.81 7.80 0.54
N ARG A 31 -19.29 8.72 -0.30
CA ARG A 31 -19.63 10.07 0.15
C ARG A 31 -20.85 10.03 1.09
N PRO A 32 -20.80 10.69 2.26
CA PRO A 32 -21.94 10.75 3.16
C PRO A 32 -23.08 11.56 2.52
N PHE A 33 -24.32 11.16 2.81
CA PHE A 33 -25.51 11.84 2.34
C PHE A 33 -25.80 13.10 3.15
N LEU A 34 -26.24 14.16 2.48
CA LEU A 34 -26.74 15.38 3.14
C LEU A 34 -28.15 15.68 2.62
N PRO A 35 -29.18 15.64 3.48
CA PRO A 35 -30.54 16.01 3.10
C PRO A 35 -30.64 17.46 2.62
N GLU A 36 -31.53 17.72 1.66
CA GLU A 36 -31.81 19.09 1.19
C GLU A 36 -32.68 19.89 2.18
N ASN A 37 -33.56 19.20 2.91
CA ASN A 37 -34.46 19.82 3.88
C ASN A 37 -33.71 20.12 5.21
N PRO A 38 -33.65 21.39 5.66
CA PRO A 38 -32.98 21.75 6.90
C PRO A 38 -33.59 21.12 8.16
N GLU A 39 -34.88 20.79 8.14
CA GLU A 39 -35.52 20.12 9.28
C GLU A 39 -35.01 18.69 9.43
N ASP A 40 -34.85 17.96 8.33
CA ASP A 40 -34.26 16.61 8.33
C ASP A 40 -32.80 16.66 8.82
N VAL A 41 -32.05 17.71 8.46
CA VAL A 41 -30.68 17.90 8.98
C VAL A 41 -30.68 18.08 10.50
N ARG A 42 -31.65 18.81 11.06
CA ARG A 42 -31.76 18.98 12.52
C ARG A 42 -32.23 17.71 13.21
N GLU A 43 -33.20 17.01 12.64
CA GLU A 43 -33.75 15.76 13.17
C GLU A 43 -32.68 14.68 13.27
N TYR A 44 -31.84 14.56 12.23
CA TYR A 44 -30.80 13.53 12.13
C TYR A 44 -29.38 14.04 12.42
N ALA A 45 -29.24 15.17 13.11
CA ALA A 45 -27.96 15.88 13.25
C ALA A 45 -26.81 15.02 13.81
N GLU A 46 -27.07 14.17 14.81
CA GLU A 46 -26.03 13.31 15.38
C GLU A 46 -25.63 12.17 14.45
N LEU A 47 -26.59 11.58 13.72
CA LEU A 47 -26.31 10.55 12.72
C LEU A 47 -25.48 11.13 11.56
N LEU A 48 -25.92 12.28 11.03
CA LEU A 48 -25.21 12.97 9.96
C LEU A 48 -23.80 13.38 10.41
N ARG A 49 -23.62 13.84 11.66
CA ARG A 49 -22.28 14.15 12.19
C ARG A 49 -21.40 12.93 12.20
N ALA A 50 -21.90 11.80 12.71
CA ALA A 50 -21.14 10.55 12.77
C ALA A 50 -20.73 10.05 11.36
N ASP A 51 -21.63 10.11 10.37
CA ASP A 51 -21.33 9.70 9.00
C ASP A 51 -20.24 10.56 8.37
N PHE A 52 -20.30 11.88 8.57
CA PHE A 52 -19.29 12.81 8.05
C PHE A 52 -17.94 12.62 8.74
N GLU A 53 -17.92 12.45 10.06
CA GLU A 53 -16.69 12.18 10.81
C GLU A 53 -16.07 10.85 10.41
N GLY A 54 -16.89 9.80 10.20
CA GLY A 54 -16.47 8.51 9.68
C GLY A 54 -15.81 8.64 8.30
N TYR A 55 -16.46 9.31 7.35
CA TYR A 55 -15.89 9.58 6.03
C TYR A 55 -14.54 10.33 6.12
N ILE A 56 -14.42 11.32 7.01
CA ILE A 56 -13.18 12.09 7.19
C ILE A 56 -12.05 11.19 7.73
N ALA A 57 -12.35 10.23 8.60
CA ALA A 57 -11.36 9.26 9.06
C ALA A 57 -10.95 8.30 7.93
N ASP A 58 -11.94 7.76 7.20
CA ASP A 58 -11.69 6.76 6.16
C ASP A 58 -10.94 7.35 4.96
N ILE A 59 -11.22 8.61 4.58
CA ILE A 59 -10.53 9.26 3.46
C ILE A 59 -9.05 9.52 3.77
N GLN A 60 -8.68 9.68 5.04
CA GLN A 60 -7.27 9.81 5.44
C GLN A 60 -6.52 8.49 5.25
N GLU A 61 -7.13 7.35 5.59
CA GLU A 61 -6.50 6.05 5.35
C GLU A 61 -6.42 5.74 3.85
N TYR A 62 -7.44 6.11 3.08
CA TYR A 62 -7.40 6.04 1.62
C TYR A 62 -6.22 6.84 1.04
N PHE A 63 -6.01 8.08 1.48
CA PHE A 63 -4.86 8.87 1.04
C PHE A 63 -3.51 8.26 1.42
N ARG A 64 -3.38 7.73 2.64
CA ARG A 64 -2.18 6.99 3.05
C ARG A 64 -1.89 5.81 2.13
N CYS A 65 -2.92 5.06 1.76
CA CYS A 65 -2.78 3.96 0.80
C CYS A 65 -2.29 4.46 -0.56
N LEU A 66 -2.91 5.51 -1.12
CA LEU A 66 -2.52 6.07 -2.41
C LEU A 66 -1.08 6.58 -2.42
N ASP A 67 -0.66 7.25 -1.34
CA ASP A 67 0.72 7.75 -1.23
C ASP A 67 1.73 6.62 -1.15
N ALA A 68 1.41 5.52 -0.45
CA ALA A 68 2.24 4.33 -0.42
C ALA A 68 2.37 3.66 -1.80
N GLU A 69 1.26 3.50 -2.53
CA GLU A 69 1.28 2.94 -3.88
C GLU A 69 2.04 3.85 -4.87
N ARG A 70 1.87 5.17 -4.75
CA ARG A 70 2.62 6.13 -5.55
C ARG A 70 4.12 6.01 -5.29
N GLN A 71 4.53 5.91 -4.02
CA GLN A 71 5.95 5.75 -3.67
C GLN A 71 6.52 4.43 -4.20
N ARG A 72 5.79 3.32 -4.06
CA ARG A 72 6.17 2.01 -4.60
C ARG A 72 6.37 2.08 -6.12
N ALA A 73 5.37 2.59 -6.85
CA ALA A 73 5.42 2.70 -8.30
C ALA A 73 6.55 3.61 -8.78
N PHE A 74 6.86 4.68 -8.03
CA PHE A 74 7.97 5.57 -8.36
C PHE A 74 9.34 4.87 -8.25
N LEU A 75 9.54 4.05 -7.22
CA LEU A 75 10.76 3.27 -7.06
C LEU A 75 10.94 2.24 -8.18
N GLU A 76 9.88 1.52 -8.52
CA GLU A 76 9.88 0.56 -9.63
C GLU A 76 10.22 1.25 -10.96
N ALA A 77 9.56 2.38 -11.26
CA ALA A 77 9.85 3.15 -12.47
C ALA A 77 11.30 3.65 -12.53
N GLN A 78 11.87 4.05 -11.39
CA GLN A 78 13.28 4.44 -11.32
C GLN A 78 14.21 3.27 -11.67
N GLU A 79 13.96 2.08 -11.11
CA GLU A 79 14.77 0.88 -11.38
C GLU A 79 14.70 0.49 -12.86
N VAL A 80 13.48 0.40 -13.41
CA VAL A 80 13.26 0.10 -14.83
C VAL A 80 13.95 1.13 -15.74
N SER A 81 13.94 2.41 -15.37
CA SER A 81 14.59 3.46 -16.17
C SER A 81 16.11 3.31 -16.18
N ARG A 82 16.73 2.90 -15.05
CA ARG A 82 18.17 2.61 -14.98
C ARG A 82 18.53 1.40 -15.82
N ASP A 83 17.71 0.36 -15.76
CA ASP A 83 17.90 -0.85 -16.56
C ASP A 83 17.81 -0.55 -18.05
N TYR A 84 16.86 0.29 -18.45
CA TYR A 84 16.75 0.77 -19.82
C TYR A 84 17.99 1.56 -20.26
N GLY A 85 18.54 2.43 -19.40
CA GLY A 85 19.79 3.14 -19.68
C GLY A 85 20.95 2.19 -19.97
N ARG A 86 21.14 1.16 -19.13
CA ARG A 86 22.17 0.11 -19.36
C ARG A 86 21.93 -0.67 -20.65
N LEU A 87 20.67 -0.98 -20.95
CA LEU A 87 20.31 -1.67 -22.20
C LEU A 87 20.75 -0.84 -23.41
N VAL A 88 20.48 0.47 -23.41
CA VAL A 88 20.89 1.36 -24.49
C VAL A 88 22.41 1.39 -24.65
N GLU A 89 23.17 1.51 -23.56
CA GLU A 89 24.64 1.49 -23.59
C GLU A 89 25.23 0.19 -24.17
N ILE A 90 24.54 -0.95 -24.03
CA ILE A 90 24.98 -2.24 -24.57
C ILE A 90 24.67 -2.37 -26.07
N LEU A 91 23.61 -1.69 -26.53
CA LEU A 91 23.14 -1.79 -27.92
C LEU A 91 23.82 -0.80 -28.87
N GLU A 92 24.50 0.23 -28.33
CA GLU A 92 25.33 1.19 -29.08
C GLU A 92 26.78 0.71 -29.25
#